data_AF-A0AAJ0FBD6-F1
#
_entry.id   AF-A0AAJ0FBD6-F1
#
_cell.length_a   1.000
_cell.length_b   1.000
_cell.length_c   1.000
_cell.angle_alpha   90.00
_cell.angle_beta   90.00
_cell.angle_gamma   90.00
#
_symmetry.space_group_name_H-M   'P 1'
#
loop_
_entity.id
_entity.type
_entity.pdbx_description
1 polymer ?
#
loop_
_entity_poly.entity_id
_entity_poly.type
_entity_poly.pdbx_seq_one_letter_code
_entity_poly.pdbx_strand_id
1 'polypeptide(L)'
;MSSQQLCAGMSFQEGGNWYCRPVDSITYTNVGTSGQYDEVVKMDDTTGKCETQPRSFSGPMAPFNEPMSLHFRGPLHLKQLAVYLPADKQKALVGACKASSPGFERAAYYHAENQAAEGLTFLGNFGGIGSGRFTFAFGNSLSYINANGTSGSPQSVVLADTLIPSGKEVIVMTDQKCDDSCGFVQQGSVGYKGFPSENRIILMDFTMPHTDDDDRPAFWMLNARIPHSAQYGCNCHASGCGEIDVFEVLTTGENKAKTAFHAFGSQKGGDSNYFYRPSGNTIRLAVVFEAEAGRIQVNILNKVQPDEEFRKALSRADVTRPIVDSDMSESVFPLAG
;
A
#
# COMPACT_ATOMS: atom_id res chain seq x y z
N MET A 1 12.63 -11.82 17.13
CA MET A 1 13.00 -13.25 16.93
C MET A 1 12.71 -13.63 15.49
N SER A 2 13.26 -14.72 14.93
CA SER A 2 12.81 -15.13 13.59
C SER A 2 11.34 -15.57 13.63
N SER A 3 10.61 -15.37 12.52
CA SER A 3 9.22 -15.79 12.39
C SER A 3 9.02 -17.28 12.74
N GLN A 4 9.96 -18.12 12.29
CA GLN A 4 9.96 -19.56 12.56
C GLN A 4 10.14 -19.88 14.06
N GLN A 5 11.04 -19.16 14.74
CA GLN A 5 11.25 -19.32 16.19
C GLN A 5 10.00 -18.91 16.99
N LEU A 6 9.34 -17.82 16.60
CA LEU A 6 8.09 -17.38 17.23
C LEU A 6 6.95 -18.38 17.04
N CYS A 7 6.91 -19.01 15.86
CA CYS A 7 5.85 -19.94 15.51
C CYS A 7 6.03 -21.36 16.07
N ALA A 8 7.25 -21.73 16.45
CA ALA A 8 7.57 -23.08 16.92
C ALA A 8 6.67 -23.53 18.08
N GLY A 9 5.91 -24.61 17.87
CA GLY A 9 5.01 -25.20 18.86
C GLY A 9 3.73 -24.40 19.14
N MET A 10 3.44 -23.37 18.34
CA MET A 10 2.36 -22.40 18.59
C MET A 10 1.45 -22.20 17.39
N SER A 11 1.67 -22.96 16.31
CA SER A 11 0.85 -22.86 15.11
C SER A 11 -0.54 -23.46 15.33
N PHE A 12 -1.54 -22.81 14.76
CA PHE A 12 -2.91 -23.30 14.71
C PHE A 12 -3.58 -22.88 13.40
N GLN A 13 -4.66 -23.59 13.05
CA GLN A 13 -5.48 -23.26 11.87
C GLN A 13 -6.77 -22.58 12.29
N GLU A 14 -7.15 -21.55 11.55
CA GLU A 14 -8.43 -20.86 11.68
C GLU A 14 -8.83 -20.31 10.31
N GLY A 15 -10.09 -20.50 9.91
CA GLY A 15 -10.59 -19.99 8.62
C GLY A 15 -9.81 -20.44 7.39
N GLY A 16 -9.14 -21.61 7.44
CA GLY A 16 -8.30 -22.11 6.34
C GLY A 16 -6.88 -21.55 6.31
N ASN A 17 -6.51 -20.69 7.26
CA ASN A 17 -5.22 -20.04 7.36
C ASN A 17 -4.42 -20.54 8.56
N TRP A 18 -3.09 -20.53 8.42
CA TRP A 18 -2.18 -20.80 9.53
C TRP A 18 -1.81 -19.52 10.25
N TYR A 19 -1.93 -19.57 11.58
CA TYR A 19 -1.59 -18.51 12.51
C TYR A 19 -0.61 -19.04 13.56
N CYS A 20 0.18 -18.13 14.13
CA CYS A 20 1.14 -18.42 15.18
C CYS A 20 0.86 -17.55 16.41
N ARG A 21 1.49 -16.38 16.52
CA ARG A 21 1.33 -15.49 17.68
C ARG A 21 0.98 -14.07 17.22
N PRO A 22 0.29 -13.29 18.09
CA PRO A 22 0.17 -11.87 17.86
C PRO A 22 1.54 -11.20 18.00
N VAL A 23 1.80 -10.23 17.15
CA VAL A 23 3.00 -9.38 17.16
C VAL A 23 2.61 -7.92 17.00
N ASP A 24 3.51 -7.01 17.38
CA ASP A 24 3.35 -5.58 17.15
C ASP A 24 4.21 -5.08 15.99
N SER A 25 5.17 -5.89 15.55
CA SER A 25 6.05 -5.60 14.43
C SER A 25 6.37 -6.84 13.60
N ILE A 26 6.39 -6.68 12.28
CA ILE A 26 6.89 -7.66 11.33
C ILE A 26 7.93 -6.98 10.42
N THR A 27 9.15 -7.52 10.42
CA THR A 27 10.27 -7.07 9.59
C THR A 27 10.57 -8.12 8.52
N TYR A 28 10.43 -7.74 7.25
CA TYR A 28 10.93 -8.52 6.12
C TYR A 28 12.37 -8.15 5.81
N THR A 29 13.25 -9.14 5.70
CA THR A 29 14.66 -8.95 5.32
C THR A 29 14.99 -9.67 4.01
N ASN A 30 16.19 -9.39 3.47
CA ASN A 30 16.61 -9.86 2.14
C ASN A 30 15.66 -9.38 1.03
N VAL A 31 15.10 -8.19 1.20
CA VAL A 31 14.32 -7.53 0.16
C VAL A 31 15.26 -7.04 -0.93
N GLY A 32 14.83 -7.17 -2.17
CA GLY A 32 15.56 -6.68 -3.34
C GLY A 32 16.14 -7.83 -4.15
N THR A 33 15.84 -7.81 -5.44
CA THR A 33 16.40 -8.75 -6.41
C THR A 33 16.55 -8.08 -7.77
N SER A 34 17.08 -8.80 -8.75
CA SER A 34 17.06 -8.39 -10.15
C SER A 34 16.27 -9.40 -10.96
N GLY A 35 15.49 -8.91 -11.91
CA GLY A 35 14.63 -9.78 -12.70
C GLY A 35 13.94 -9.03 -13.82
N GLN A 36 12.96 -9.69 -14.42
CA GLN A 36 12.06 -9.09 -15.39
C GLN A 36 10.63 -9.45 -15.03
N TYR A 37 9.73 -8.50 -15.22
CA TYR A 37 8.30 -8.77 -15.26
C TYR A 37 7.74 -8.32 -16.61
N ASP A 38 6.55 -8.78 -16.94
CA ASP A 38 5.87 -8.45 -18.20
C ASP A 38 5.05 -7.17 -18.01
N GLU A 39 5.59 -6.02 -18.44
CA GLU A 39 4.86 -4.76 -18.40
C GLU A 39 3.84 -4.72 -19.54
N VAL A 40 2.64 -4.21 -19.26
CA VAL A 40 1.63 -3.97 -20.31
C VAL A 40 2.12 -2.84 -21.20
N VAL A 41 1.97 -3.00 -22.52
CA VAL A 41 2.31 -1.96 -23.51
C VAL A 41 1.14 -1.60 -24.41
N LYS A 42 0.13 -2.47 -24.50
CA LYS A 42 -1.07 -2.23 -25.30
C LYS A 42 -2.22 -3.10 -24.83
N MET A 43 -3.41 -2.50 -24.85
CA MET A 43 -4.68 -3.18 -24.59
C MET A 43 -5.64 -2.85 -25.74
N ASP A 44 -6.19 -3.87 -26.39
CA ASP A 44 -7.18 -3.72 -27.47
C ASP A 44 -8.57 -4.07 -26.95
N ASP A 45 -9.43 -3.06 -26.83
CA ASP A 45 -10.78 -3.21 -26.28
C ASP A 45 -11.73 -3.98 -27.19
N THR A 46 -11.41 -4.12 -28.48
CA THR A 46 -12.25 -4.83 -29.45
C THR A 46 -11.98 -6.33 -29.40
N THR A 47 -10.71 -6.71 -29.33
CA THR A 47 -10.28 -8.11 -29.33
C THR A 47 -10.09 -8.68 -27.92
N GLY A 48 -9.99 -7.82 -26.90
CA GLY A 48 -9.60 -8.20 -25.54
C GLY A 48 -8.13 -8.54 -25.40
N LYS A 49 -7.30 -8.26 -26.41
CA LYS A 49 -5.89 -8.64 -26.40
C LYS A 49 -5.08 -7.70 -25.49
N CYS A 50 -4.34 -8.33 -24.57
CA CYS A 50 -3.35 -7.72 -23.70
C CYS A 50 -1.95 -8.02 -24.28
N GLU A 51 -1.19 -6.99 -24.67
CA GLU A 51 0.18 -7.14 -25.13
C GLU A 51 1.14 -6.64 -24.06
N THR A 52 2.15 -7.44 -23.77
CA THR A 52 3.17 -7.16 -22.77
C THR A 52 4.57 -7.21 -23.39
N GLN A 53 5.53 -6.59 -22.71
CA GLN A 53 6.95 -6.74 -23.02
C GLN A 53 7.76 -6.96 -21.73
N PRO A 54 8.91 -7.65 -21.80
CA PRO A 54 9.78 -7.79 -20.64
C PRO A 54 10.34 -6.44 -20.19
N ARG A 55 10.21 -6.16 -18.91
CA ARG A 55 10.78 -4.99 -18.23
C ARG A 55 11.74 -5.43 -17.15
N SER A 56 13.00 -5.06 -17.30
CA SER A 56 14.03 -5.31 -16.29
C SER A 56 13.88 -4.37 -15.09
N PHE A 57 14.08 -4.94 -13.91
CA PHE A 57 14.23 -4.20 -12.67
C PHE A 57 15.42 -4.75 -11.88
N SER A 58 16.00 -3.92 -11.03
CA SER A 58 17.08 -4.30 -10.14
C SER A 58 17.19 -3.31 -8.98
N GLY A 59 17.83 -3.76 -7.91
CA GLY A 59 18.19 -2.92 -6.77
C GLY A 59 17.83 -3.54 -5.43
N PRO A 60 18.32 -2.93 -4.34
CA PRO A 60 18.20 -3.47 -2.98
C PRO A 60 16.79 -3.34 -2.38
N MET A 61 15.84 -2.81 -3.15
CA MET A 61 14.42 -2.74 -2.78
C MET A 61 13.53 -3.16 -3.95
N ALA A 62 14.08 -3.75 -5.02
CA ALA A 62 13.32 -4.03 -6.23
C ALA A 62 12.47 -5.31 -6.11
N PRO A 63 11.25 -5.35 -6.69
CA PRO A 63 10.66 -4.31 -7.55
C PRO A 63 9.97 -3.15 -6.79
N PHE A 64 9.95 -3.17 -5.46
CA PHE A 64 9.30 -2.16 -4.62
C PHE A 64 10.01 -0.78 -4.59
N ASN A 65 11.16 -0.64 -5.25
CA ASN A 65 11.79 0.64 -5.53
C ASN A 65 11.07 1.44 -6.63
N GLU A 66 10.23 0.78 -7.43
CA GLU A 66 9.36 1.43 -8.39
C GLU A 66 8.21 2.19 -7.71
N PRO A 67 7.49 3.08 -8.44
CA PRO A 67 6.35 3.79 -7.89
C PRO A 67 5.25 2.82 -7.40
N MET A 68 4.74 3.04 -6.19
CA MET A 68 3.71 2.20 -5.56
C MET A 68 2.41 2.99 -5.36
N SER A 69 1.29 2.29 -5.47
CA SER A 69 -0.06 2.73 -5.11
C SER A 69 -0.47 2.13 -3.78
N LEU A 70 -1.30 2.83 -3.01
CA LEU A 70 -1.82 2.36 -1.72
C LEU A 70 -3.29 1.98 -1.89
N HIS A 71 -3.72 0.86 -1.32
CA HIS A 71 -5.05 0.30 -1.52
C HIS A 71 -5.70 -0.05 -0.19
N PHE A 72 -6.93 0.38 0.01
CA PHE A 72 -7.69 0.18 1.24
C PHE A 72 -9.02 -0.49 0.90
N ARG A 73 -9.30 -1.63 1.52
CA ARG A 73 -10.59 -2.32 1.43
C ARG A 73 -11.32 -2.26 2.76
N GLY A 74 -12.61 -1.95 2.68
CA GLY A 74 -13.48 -1.90 3.85
C GLY A 74 -13.88 -3.27 4.41
N PRO A 75 -14.43 -3.31 5.63
CA PRO A 75 -14.79 -2.17 6.49
C PRO A 75 -13.60 -1.52 7.19
N LEU A 76 -13.29 -0.28 6.80
CA LEU A 76 -12.09 0.44 7.23
C LEU A 76 -12.39 1.92 7.34
N HIS A 77 -12.02 2.54 8.45
CA HIS A 77 -12.08 3.99 8.63
C HIS A 77 -10.67 4.57 8.61
N LEU A 78 -10.27 5.20 7.51
CA LEU A 78 -8.97 5.86 7.39
C LEU A 78 -9.08 7.28 7.99
N LYS A 79 -8.36 7.52 9.08
CA LYS A 79 -8.40 8.79 9.82
C LYS A 79 -7.31 9.75 9.38
N GLN A 80 -6.08 9.25 9.28
CA GLN A 80 -4.96 10.01 8.74
C GLN A 80 -4.11 9.11 7.85
N LEU A 81 -3.47 9.70 6.85
CA LEU A 81 -2.46 9.05 6.02
C LEU A 81 -1.34 10.05 5.72
N ALA A 82 -0.10 9.63 5.83
CA ALA A 82 1.05 10.39 5.38
C ALA A 82 2.04 9.48 4.65
N VAL A 83 2.56 9.97 3.52
CA VAL A 83 3.68 9.34 2.82
C VAL A 83 4.87 10.27 2.93
N TYR A 84 5.98 9.73 3.43
CA TYR A 84 7.23 10.44 3.55
C TYR A 84 8.30 9.87 2.64
N LEU A 85 9.04 10.78 2.02
CA LEU A 85 10.14 10.47 1.11
C LEU A 85 11.41 11.19 1.60
N PRO A 86 12.61 10.67 1.26
CA PRO A 86 13.85 11.38 1.50
C PRO A 86 13.78 12.80 0.93
N ALA A 87 14.23 13.80 1.69
CA ALA A 87 14.08 15.23 1.35
C ALA A 87 14.66 15.59 -0.03
N ASP A 88 15.71 14.91 -0.48
CA ASP A 88 16.30 15.05 -1.81
C ASP A 88 15.39 14.53 -2.93
N LYS A 89 14.60 13.48 -2.66
CA LYS A 89 13.60 12.90 -3.57
C LYS A 89 12.30 13.70 -3.57
N GLN A 90 11.93 14.32 -2.45
CA GLN A 90 10.75 15.18 -2.36
C GLN A 90 10.84 16.40 -3.29
N LYS A 91 12.03 16.99 -3.46
CA LYS A 91 12.25 18.12 -4.39
C LYS A 91 11.86 17.82 -5.83
N ALA A 92 11.93 16.55 -6.25
CA ALA A 92 11.52 16.12 -7.58
C ALA A 92 10.00 16.02 -7.75
N LEU A 93 9.23 16.00 -6.65
CA LEU A 93 7.78 15.87 -6.66
C LEU A 93 7.02 17.18 -6.36
N VAL A 94 7.47 18.02 -5.43
CA VAL A 94 6.65 19.14 -4.90
C VAL A 94 7.22 20.55 -5.16
N GLY A 95 8.28 20.67 -5.96
CA GLY A 95 8.98 21.96 -6.10
C GLY A 95 9.74 22.34 -4.82
N ALA A 96 10.76 23.19 -4.95
CA ALA A 96 11.83 23.31 -3.97
C ALA A 96 11.39 23.66 -2.53
N CYS A 97 11.56 22.73 -1.59
CA CYS A 97 11.72 23.03 -0.16
C CYS A 97 13.21 23.22 0.18
N LYS A 98 13.52 24.19 1.05
CA LYS A 98 14.91 24.44 1.52
C LYS A 98 15.37 23.27 2.38
N ALA A 99 16.18 22.39 1.79
CA ALA A 99 16.77 21.26 2.49
C ALA A 99 17.82 21.69 3.53
N SER A 100 17.65 21.19 4.75
CA SER A 100 18.74 20.90 5.69
C SER A 100 18.83 19.38 5.84
N SER A 101 20.01 18.79 5.59
CA SER A 101 20.36 17.34 5.54
C SER A 101 19.69 16.42 6.61
N PRO A 102 19.72 15.05 6.48
CA PRO A 102 18.98 14.14 5.61
C PRO A 102 17.87 13.41 6.40
N GLY A 103 16.68 14.02 6.51
CA GLY A 103 15.49 13.38 7.07
C GLY A 103 14.53 12.88 5.98
N PHE A 104 13.32 12.59 6.40
CA PHE A 104 12.17 12.35 5.54
C PHE A 104 11.24 13.57 5.59
N GLU A 105 10.76 14.02 4.43
CA GLU A 105 9.75 15.07 4.32
C GLU A 105 8.42 14.44 3.92
N ARG A 106 7.31 15.04 4.36
CA ARG A 106 5.95 14.58 4.06
C ARG A 106 5.63 14.96 2.61
N ALA A 107 5.57 13.97 1.73
CA ALA A 107 5.26 14.14 0.31
C ALA A 107 3.76 14.11 0.04
N ALA A 108 3.00 13.40 0.88
CA ALA A 108 1.55 13.41 0.82
C ALA A 108 0.91 13.31 2.21
N TYR A 109 -0.27 13.88 2.35
CA TYR A 109 -1.00 13.95 3.61
C TYR A 109 -2.50 13.94 3.39
N TYR A 110 -3.21 13.19 4.23
CA TYR A 110 -4.65 13.20 4.35
C TYR A 110 -5.05 13.23 5.83
N HIS A 111 -6.06 14.04 6.16
CA HIS A 111 -6.70 14.06 7.45
C HIS A 111 -8.23 14.10 7.25
N ALA A 112 -8.90 13.07 7.72
CA ALA A 112 -10.33 12.86 7.51
C ALA A 112 -11.18 13.97 8.14
N GLU A 113 -11.02 14.22 9.45
CA GLU A 113 -11.85 15.23 10.16
C GLU A 113 -11.68 16.65 9.59
N ASN A 114 -10.43 17.07 9.37
CA ASN A 114 -10.09 18.37 8.80
C ASN A 114 -10.36 18.47 7.28
N GLN A 115 -10.74 17.36 6.62
CA GLN A 115 -10.92 17.27 5.17
C GLN A 115 -9.70 17.82 4.40
N ALA A 116 -8.50 17.55 4.91
CA ALA A 116 -7.24 17.99 4.31
C ALA A 116 -6.68 16.90 3.39
N ALA A 117 -6.22 17.29 2.19
CA ALA A 117 -5.50 16.43 1.26
C ALA A 117 -4.42 17.24 0.54
N GLU A 118 -3.17 16.80 0.64
CA GLU A 118 -2.00 17.43 0.02
C GLU A 118 -1.15 16.32 -0.65
N GLY A 119 -0.72 16.50 -1.90
CA GLY A 119 0.21 15.57 -2.55
C GLY A 119 -0.37 14.20 -2.94
N LEU A 120 -1.68 14.01 -2.80
CA LEU A 120 -2.38 12.75 -3.11
C LEU A 120 -3.74 12.98 -3.76
N THR A 121 -4.25 11.94 -4.41
CA THR A 121 -5.63 11.84 -4.89
C THR A 121 -6.22 10.47 -4.58
N PHE A 122 -7.53 10.42 -4.42
CA PHE A 122 -8.28 9.19 -4.21
C PHE A 122 -8.92 8.72 -5.53
N LEU A 123 -8.72 7.44 -5.83
CA LEU A 123 -9.19 6.75 -7.03
C LEU A 123 -9.83 5.42 -6.65
N GLY A 124 -10.45 4.77 -7.62
CA GLY A 124 -11.01 3.43 -7.49
C GLY A 124 -11.32 2.84 -8.86
N ASN A 125 -11.62 1.54 -8.89
CA ASN A 125 -11.98 0.82 -10.11
C ASN A 125 -13.46 1.08 -10.47
N PHE A 126 -13.81 2.34 -10.75
CA PHE A 126 -15.17 2.81 -11.11
C PHE A 126 -15.25 3.43 -12.51
N GLY A 127 -14.29 3.12 -13.39
CA GLY A 127 -14.27 3.63 -14.76
C GLY A 127 -15.62 3.50 -15.46
N GLY A 128 -16.07 4.56 -16.12
CA GLY A 128 -17.41 4.65 -16.75
C GLY A 128 -18.48 5.28 -15.84
N ILE A 129 -18.17 5.59 -14.59
CA ILE A 129 -19.03 6.34 -13.67
C ILE A 129 -18.34 7.66 -13.32
N GLY A 130 -18.80 8.76 -13.91
CA GLY A 130 -18.27 10.11 -13.70
C GLY A 130 -16.93 10.37 -14.39
N SER A 131 -15.95 9.49 -14.21
CA SER A 131 -14.65 9.51 -14.89
C SER A 131 -14.12 8.09 -15.14
N GLY A 132 -12.93 7.99 -15.72
CA GLY A 132 -12.41 6.72 -16.22
C GLY A 132 -13.28 6.16 -17.34
N ARG A 133 -13.05 4.89 -17.67
CA ARG A 133 -13.78 4.18 -18.71
C ARG A 133 -14.08 2.74 -18.30
N PHE A 134 -15.24 2.25 -18.72
CA PHE A 134 -15.58 0.83 -18.68
C PHE A 134 -15.40 0.22 -20.07
N THR A 135 -14.80 -0.98 -20.13
CA THR A 135 -14.81 -1.81 -21.34
C THR A 135 -15.21 -3.24 -20.98
N PHE A 136 -15.88 -3.95 -21.88
CA PHE A 136 -16.21 -5.36 -21.65
C PHE A 136 -14.96 -6.25 -21.58
N ALA A 137 -13.88 -5.84 -22.24
CA ALA A 137 -12.63 -6.58 -22.27
C ALA A 137 -11.85 -6.49 -20.95
N PHE A 138 -11.83 -5.33 -20.31
CA PHE A 138 -10.90 -5.05 -19.21
C PHE A 138 -11.58 -4.48 -17.96
N GLY A 139 -12.91 -4.39 -17.96
CA GLY A 139 -13.69 -3.92 -16.83
C GLY A 139 -13.55 -2.43 -16.60
N ASN A 140 -13.60 -2.04 -15.33
CA ASN A 140 -13.50 -0.65 -14.90
C ASN A 140 -12.04 -0.22 -14.81
N SER A 141 -11.68 0.85 -15.53
CA SER A 141 -10.40 1.54 -15.34
C SER A 141 -10.38 2.33 -14.03
N LEU A 142 -9.23 2.93 -13.70
CA LEU A 142 -9.16 3.96 -12.65
C LEU A 142 -10.09 5.13 -12.97
N SER A 143 -10.77 5.59 -11.92
CA SER A 143 -11.71 6.70 -11.90
C SER A 143 -11.55 7.43 -10.56
N TYR A 144 -11.87 8.73 -10.52
CA TYR A 144 -12.06 9.42 -9.24
C TYR A 144 -13.20 8.75 -8.48
N ILE A 145 -13.07 8.62 -7.16
CA ILE A 145 -14.17 8.15 -6.30
C ILE A 145 -15.06 9.29 -5.88
N ASN A 146 -16.30 9.01 -5.49
CA ASN A 146 -17.09 9.94 -4.68
C ASN A 146 -16.49 10.06 -3.26
N ALA A 147 -16.93 11.07 -2.49
CA ALA A 147 -16.40 11.31 -1.15
C ALA A 147 -16.62 10.13 -0.17
N ASN A 148 -17.56 9.22 -0.46
CA ASN A 148 -17.81 8.05 0.39
C ASN A 148 -17.00 6.81 -0.01
N GLY A 149 -16.22 6.86 -1.09
CA GLY A 149 -15.48 5.70 -1.61
C GLY A 149 -16.37 4.55 -2.09
N THR A 150 -17.61 4.82 -2.48
CA THR A 150 -18.59 3.79 -2.87
C THR A 150 -18.91 3.76 -4.36
N SER A 151 -18.56 4.82 -5.10
CA SER A 151 -18.84 4.98 -6.53
C SER A 151 -17.84 5.93 -7.20
N GLY A 152 -17.97 6.13 -8.51
CA GLY A 152 -17.15 7.06 -9.28
C GLY A 152 -17.61 8.52 -9.17
N SER A 153 -16.73 9.45 -9.52
CA SER A 153 -16.92 10.90 -9.52
C SER A 153 -16.37 11.51 -10.82
N PRO A 154 -16.94 12.63 -11.33
CA PRO A 154 -16.39 13.34 -12.48
C PRO A 154 -15.10 14.12 -12.18
N GLN A 155 -14.74 14.32 -10.92
CA GLN A 155 -13.57 15.09 -10.50
C GLN A 155 -12.97 14.55 -9.21
N SER A 156 -11.71 14.91 -8.94
CA SER A 156 -11.05 14.60 -7.68
C SER A 156 -11.81 15.23 -6.51
N VAL A 157 -12.05 14.43 -5.47
CA VAL A 157 -12.67 14.84 -4.21
C VAL A 157 -11.90 14.21 -3.07
N VAL A 158 -11.89 14.88 -1.92
CA VAL A 158 -11.32 14.33 -0.68
C VAL A 158 -12.24 13.24 -0.14
N LEU A 159 -11.66 12.14 0.34
CA LEU A 159 -12.42 11.11 1.05
C LEU A 159 -13.02 11.72 2.32
N ALA A 160 -14.31 11.53 2.53
CA ALA A 160 -15.00 12.01 3.72
C ALA A 160 -14.49 11.28 4.98
N ASP A 161 -14.69 11.88 6.16
CA ASP A 161 -14.52 11.18 7.43
C ASP A 161 -15.61 10.11 7.61
N THR A 162 -15.43 8.98 6.93
CA THR A 162 -16.43 7.93 6.80
C THR A 162 -15.81 6.54 6.80
N LEU A 163 -16.65 5.55 7.10
CA LEU A 163 -16.32 4.15 6.94
C LEU A 163 -16.35 3.78 5.46
N ILE A 164 -15.24 3.27 4.93
CA ILE A 164 -15.21 2.56 3.65
C ILE A 164 -15.98 1.26 3.87
N PRO A 165 -17.11 1.00 3.18
CA PRO A 165 -17.92 -0.19 3.43
C PRO A 165 -17.24 -1.48 2.98
N SER A 166 -17.74 -2.61 3.48
CA SER A 166 -17.32 -3.96 3.07
C SER A 166 -17.37 -4.15 1.55
N GLY A 167 -16.33 -4.76 0.99
CA GLY A 167 -16.20 -4.97 -0.46
C GLY A 167 -16.00 -3.68 -1.29
N LYS A 168 -15.81 -2.51 -0.65
CA LYS A 168 -15.42 -1.27 -1.33
C LYS A 168 -13.93 -1.01 -1.16
N GLU A 169 -13.35 -0.46 -2.21
CA GLU A 169 -11.91 -0.25 -2.32
C GLU A 169 -11.61 1.19 -2.72
N VAL A 170 -10.62 1.77 -2.03
CA VAL A 170 -10.08 3.09 -2.29
C VAL A 170 -8.60 2.97 -2.59
N ILE A 171 -8.18 3.60 -3.68
CA ILE A 171 -6.81 3.63 -4.15
C ILE A 171 -6.26 5.04 -3.92
N VAL A 172 -5.10 5.15 -3.30
CA VAL A 172 -4.39 6.42 -3.12
C VAL A 172 -3.14 6.42 -3.97
N MET A 173 -3.02 7.48 -4.78
CA MET A 173 -1.85 7.77 -5.60
C MET A 173 -1.40 9.22 -5.34
N THR A 174 -0.28 9.64 -5.92
CA THR A 174 0.12 11.06 -5.86
C THR A 174 -0.91 11.95 -6.58
N ASP A 175 -0.86 13.26 -6.37
CA ASP A 175 -1.63 14.24 -7.14
C ASP A 175 -0.98 14.63 -8.48
N GLN A 176 0.08 13.93 -8.89
CA GLN A 176 0.74 14.15 -10.18
C GLN A 176 0.16 13.24 -11.25
N LYS A 177 -0.42 13.85 -12.29
CA LYS A 177 -0.91 13.09 -13.44
C LYS A 177 0.22 12.32 -14.12
N CYS A 178 -0.14 11.19 -14.70
CA CYS A 178 0.80 10.39 -15.47
C CYS A 178 1.33 11.14 -16.69
N ASP A 179 2.64 10.97 -16.89
CA ASP A 179 3.36 11.24 -18.13
C ASP A 179 4.00 9.91 -18.59
N ASP A 180 4.95 9.99 -19.52
CA ASP A 180 5.65 8.82 -20.06
C ASP A 180 6.33 7.94 -18.98
N SER A 181 6.62 8.49 -17.78
CA SER A 181 7.24 7.73 -16.69
C SER A 181 6.32 6.67 -16.07
N CYS A 182 4.99 6.79 -16.24
CA CYS A 182 4.04 5.77 -15.79
C CYS A 182 4.10 4.50 -16.64
N GLY A 183 4.65 4.56 -17.86
CA GLY A 183 4.49 3.51 -18.85
C GLY A 183 3.05 3.45 -19.38
N PHE A 184 2.53 2.24 -19.61
CA PHE A 184 1.19 2.09 -20.14
C PHE A 184 0.12 2.48 -19.12
N VAL A 185 -0.72 3.44 -19.52
CA VAL A 185 -1.96 3.79 -18.82
C VAL A 185 -3.12 3.52 -19.77
N GLN A 186 -4.12 2.77 -19.33
CA GLN A 186 -5.27 2.43 -20.16
C GLN A 186 -5.94 3.72 -20.71
N GLN A 187 -6.28 3.72 -22.00
CA GLN A 187 -6.89 4.87 -22.65
C GLN A 187 -8.21 5.27 -21.99
N GLY A 188 -8.30 6.55 -21.56
CA GLY A 188 -9.47 7.10 -20.87
C GLY A 188 -9.47 6.88 -19.35
N SER A 189 -8.45 6.20 -18.80
CA SER A 189 -8.26 6.00 -17.37
C SER A 189 -7.78 7.28 -16.66
N VAL A 190 -8.11 7.43 -15.39
CA VAL A 190 -7.62 8.52 -14.53
C VAL A 190 -6.25 8.13 -13.94
N GLY A 191 -5.19 8.32 -14.74
CA GLY A 191 -3.82 7.93 -14.38
C GLY A 191 -3.05 8.99 -13.58
N TYR A 192 -2.59 8.62 -12.40
CA TYR A 192 -1.69 9.41 -11.54
C TYR A 192 -0.44 8.60 -11.18
N LYS A 193 0.69 9.28 -10.92
CA LYS A 193 1.94 8.60 -10.54
C LYS A 193 1.77 7.94 -9.17
N GLY A 194 2.39 6.77 -9.00
CA GLY A 194 2.57 6.17 -7.68
C GLY A 194 3.59 6.94 -6.85
N PHE A 195 3.64 6.66 -5.56
CA PHE A 195 4.68 7.17 -4.66
C PHE A 195 6.02 6.50 -5.02
N PRO A 196 7.09 7.24 -5.32
CA PRO A 196 8.39 6.65 -5.71
C PRO A 196 9.28 6.37 -4.50
N SER A 197 10.57 6.08 -4.77
CA SER A 197 11.69 5.94 -3.83
C SER A 197 11.90 4.55 -3.23
N GLU A 198 13.13 4.07 -3.24
CA GLU A 198 13.55 2.84 -2.53
C GLU A 198 13.54 2.99 -0.99
N ASN A 199 13.60 4.23 -0.49
CA ASN A 199 13.40 4.55 0.92
C ASN A 199 12.12 5.37 1.06
N ARG A 200 11.18 4.93 1.89
CA ARG A 200 9.91 5.63 2.11
C ARG A 200 9.27 5.20 3.42
N ILE A 201 8.41 6.05 3.96
CA ILE A 201 7.63 5.75 5.15
C ILE A 201 6.17 6.04 4.85
N ILE A 202 5.28 5.12 5.19
CA ILE A 202 3.84 5.32 5.14
C ILE A 202 3.34 5.25 6.58
N LEU A 203 2.73 6.33 7.06
CA LEU A 203 2.05 6.37 8.34
C LEU A 203 0.55 6.45 8.11
N MET A 204 -0.21 5.68 8.87
CA MET A 204 -1.67 5.76 8.82
C MET A 204 -2.29 5.52 10.18
N ASP A 205 -3.39 6.23 10.43
CA ASP A 205 -4.28 6.00 11.55
C ASP A 205 -5.60 5.46 11.03
N PHE A 206 -6.05 4.33 11.55
CA PHE A 206 -7.26 3.69 11.07
C PHE A 206 -7.94 2.79 12.11
N THR A 207 -9.22 2.50 11.86
CA THR A 207 -9.96 1.40 12.49
C THR A 207 -10.47 0.43 11.43
N MET A 208 -10.74 -0.80 11.84
CA MET A 208 -11.34 -1.85 11.02
C MET A 208 -12.52 -2.47 11.77
N PRO A 209 -13.65 -1.76 11.97
CA PRO A 209 -14.78 -2.27 12.74
C PRO A 209 -15.43 -3.47 12.04
N HIS A 210 -16.03 -4.38 12.81
CA HIS A 210 -16.81 -5.49 12.25
C HIS A 210 -18.10 -5.00 11.58
N THR A 211 -18.52 -5.72 10.55
CA THR A 211 -19.80 -5.52 9.85
C THR A 211 -20.41 -6.89 9.50
N ASP A 212 -21.67 -6.91 9.09
CA ASP A 212 -22.39 -8.15 8.75
C ASP A 212 -22.16 -8.65 7.29
N ASP A 213 -21.38 -7.92 6.48
CA ASP A 213 -21.14 -8.18 5.05
C ASP A 213 -19.79 -8.90 4.79
N ASP A 214 -19.13 -8.69 3.62
CA ASP A 214 -17.76 -9.15 3.33
C ASP A 214 -16.72 -8.45 4.23
N ASP A 215 -16.78 -8.77 5.52
CA ASP A 215 -16.06 -8.25 6.67
C ASP A 215 -14.58 -8.66 6.66
N ARG A 216 -13.89 -8.24 5.60
CA ARG A 216 -12.52 -8.65 5.28
C ARG A 216 -11.70 -7.42 4.89
N PRO A 217 -11.50 -6.46 5.81
CA PRO A 217 -10.78 -5.24 5.49
C PRO A 217 -9.30 -5.52 5.24
N ALA A 218 -8.68 -4.67 4.43
CA ALA A 218 -7.27 -4.81 4.14
C ALA A 218 -6.61 -3.48 3.78
N PHE A 219 -5.30 -3.42 4.01
CA PHE A 219 -4.40 -2.43 3.44
C PHE A 219 -3.27 -3.17 2.71
N TRP A 220 -3.08 -2.84 1.43
CA TRP A 220 -2.00 -3.37 0.62
C TRP A 220 -1.42 -2.29 -0.30
N MET A 221 -0.28 -2.61 -0.90
CA MET A 221 0.44 -1.74 -1.81
C MET A 221 0.76 -2.48 -3.10
N LEU A 222 0.50 -1.84 -4.25
CA LEU A 222 0.78 -2.41 -5.57
C LEU A 222 1.78 -1.56 -6.32
N ASN A 223 2.63 -2.18 -7.15
CA ASN A 223 3.33 -1.46 -8.21
C ASN A 223 2.30 -0.64 -9.01
N ALA A 224 2.54 0.66 -9.18
CA ALA A 224 1.58 1.60 -9.76
C ALA A 224 1.15 1.22 -11.19
N ARG A 225 1.96 0.43 -11.91
CA ARG A 225 1.62 -0.11 -13.24
C ARG A 225 0.44 -1.08 -13.22
N ILE A 226 0.17 -1.73 -12.08
CA ILE A 226 -0.95 -2.64 -11.91
C ILE A 226 -2.29 -1.89 -12.06
N PRO A 227 -2.60 -0.87 -11.25
CA PRO A 227 -3.82 -0.11 -11.42
C PRO A 227 -3.82 0.81 -12.66
N HIS A 228 -2.65 1.19 -13.22
CA HIS A 228 -2.62 1.97 -14.47
C HIS A 228 -3.19 1.22 -15.68
N SER A 229 -3.06 -0.10 -15.69
CA SER A 229 -3.58 -0.98 -16.73
C SER A 229 -4.97 -1.50 -16.36
N ALA A 230 -5.06 -2.64 -15.68
CA ALA A 230 -6.29 -3.16 -15.10
C ALA A 230 -5.97 -4.01 -13.86
N GLN A 231 -6.23 -3.50 -12.66
CA GLN A 231 -5.83 -4.13 -11.38
C GLN A 231 -6.26 -5.58 -11.24
N TYR A 232 -7.48 -5.91 -11.66
CA TYR A 232 -8.04 -7.27 -11.61
C TYR A 232 -8.08 -7.97 -12.97
N GLY A 233 -7.23 -7.54 -13.92
CA GLY A 233 -7.21 -8.04 -15.29
C GLY A 233 -5.81 -8.07 -15.90
N CYS A 234 -5.67 -7.46 -17.07
CA CYS A 234 -4.40 -7.36 -17.80
C CYS A 234 -3.42 -6.43 -17.06
N ASN A 235 -2.44 -7.01 -16.36
CA ASN A 235 -1.39 -6.30 -15.63
C ASN A 235 -0.14 -7.18 -15.42
N CYS A 236 0.86 -6.63 -14.72
CA CYS A 236 2.15 -7.28 -14.47
C CYS A 236 2.23 -8.09 -13.15
N HIS A 237 1.15 -8.22 -12.39
CA HIS A 237 1.18 -8.84 -11.06
C HIS A 237 1.64 -10.29 -11.13
N ALA A 238 1.06 -11.09 -12.04
CA ALA A 238 1.39 -12.50 -12.21
C ALA A 238 2.84 -12.75 -12.66
N SER A 239 3.46 -11.77 -13.32
CA SER A 239 4.88 -11.81 -13.73
C SER A 239 5.82 -11.21 -12.67
N GLY A 240 5.29 -10.73 -11.55
CA GLY A 240 6.06 -10.41 -10.34
C GLY A 240 6.46 -8.95 -10.18
N CYS A 241 5.70 -8.00 -10.72
CA CYS A 241 6.02 -6.56 -10.58
C CYS A 241 5.81 -6.00 -9.16
N GLY A 242 5.18 -6.75 -8.25
CA GLY A 242 5.22 -6.50 -6.81
C GLY A 242 3.88 -6.09 -6.19
N GLU A 243 3.53 -6.79 -5.12
CA GLU A 243 2.44 -6.51 -4.18
C GLU A 243 2.94 -6.76 -2.75
N ILE A 244 2.52 -5.90 -1.82
CA ILE A 244 2.75 -6.04 -0.38
C ILE A 244 1.40 -5.93 0.32
N ASP A 245 0.94 -7.04 0.87
CA ASP A 245 -0.17 -7.07 1.82
C ASP A 245 0.38 -6.63 3.17
N VAL A 246 0.01 -5.43 3.61
CA VAL A 246 0.56 -4.83 4.84
C VAL A 246 -0.29 -5.20 6.04
N PHE A 247 -1.60 -5.26 5.85
CA PHE A 247 -2.55 -5.57 6.92
C PHE A 247 -3.79 -6.19 6.30
N GLU A 248 -3.78 -7.50 6.11
CA GLU A 248 -4.87 -8.21 5.44
C GLU A 248 -5.59 -9.19 6.38
N VAL A 249 -6.88 -8.94 6.59
CA VAL A 249 -7.79 -9.96 7.15
C VAL A 249 -8.12 -10.93 6.00
N LEU A 250 -7.86 -12.23 6.19
CA LEU A 250 -7.97 -13.20 5.09
C LEU A 250 -9.36 -13.83 4.96
N THR A 251 -10.06 -13.98 6.08
CA THR A 251 -11.39 -14.60 6.12
C THR A 251 -12.38 -13.65 6.75
N THR A 252 -13.60 -13.63 6.24
CA THR A 252 -14.72 -12.81 6.72
C THR A 252 -14.89 -12.96 8.23
N GLY A 253 -14.94 -11.83 8.95
CA GLY A 253 -15.20 -11.82 10.39
C GLY A 253 -13.96 -12.03 11.27
N GLU A 254 -12.78 -12.29 10.70
CA GLU A 254 -11.59 -12.56 11.50
C GLU A 254 -11.04 -11.32 12.22
N ASN A 255 -10.40 -11.59 13.36
CA ASN A 255 -9.76 -10.59 14.22
C ASN A 255 -8.25 -10.49 14.00
N LYS A 256 -7.72 -11.19 12.98
CA LYS A 256 -6.29 -11.33 12.72
C LYS A 256 -5.99 -10.80 11.33
N ALA A 257 -4.94 -10.02 11.23
CA ALA A 257 -4.42 -9.56 9.95
C ALA A 257 -2.99 -10.03 9.75
N LYS A 258 -2.68 -10.41 8.51
CA LYS A 258 -1.36 -10.91 8.12
C LYS A 258 -0.68 -9.94 7.17
N THR A 259 0.61 -10.14 7.03
CA THR A 259 1.43 -9.51 5.99
C THR A 259 1.87 -10.57 4.98
N ALA A 260 1.95 -10.19 3.71
CA ALA A 260 2.47 -11.05 2.66
C ALA A 260 3.11 -10.22 1.53
N PHE A 261 4.03 -10.87 0.82
CA PHE A 261 4.76 -10.32 -0.31
C PHE A 261 4.50 -11.20 -1.52
N HIS A 262 4.18 -10.58 -2.65
CA HIS A 262 4.03 -11.25 -3.94
C HIS A 262 4.86 -10.51 -4.98
N ALA A 263 6.06 -11.01 -5.25
CA ALA A 263 6.95 -10.45 -6.26
C ALA A 263 7.71 -11.55 -7.02
N PHE A 264 8.51 -11.12 -7.97
CA PHE A 264 9.30 -11.99 -8.84
C PHE A 264 10.20 -12.97 -8.08
N GLY A 265 10.32 -14.19 -8.62
CA GLY A 265 11.27 -15.18 -8.13
C GLY A 265 10.97 -15.62 -6.69
N SER A 266 11.99 -15.49 -5.84
CA SER A 266 12.00 -15.86 -4.42
C SER A 266 11.51 -14.75 -3.48
N GLN A 267 11.23 -13.54 -4.01
CA GLN A 267 10.73 -12.39 -3.27
C GLN A 267 9.21 -12.50 -3.00
N LYS A 268 8.80 -13.60 -2.38
CA LYS A 268 7.41 -13.88 -2.01
C LYS A 268 7.32 -14.68 -0.73
N GLY A 269 6.24 -14.48 0.02
CA GLY A 269 6.00 -15.16 1.29
C GLY A 269 5.25 -14.29 2.29
N GLY A 270 4.67 -14.92 3.30
CA GLY A 270 3.92 -14.24 4.35
C GLY A 270 4.28 -14.76 5.73
N ASP A 271 4.25 -13.86 6.71
CA ASP A 271 4.46 -14.24 8.10
C ASP A 271 3.15 -14.83 8.66
N SER A 272 3.25 -15.91 9.43
CA SER A 272 2.08 -16.50 10.11
C SER A 272 1.88 -15.94 11.52
N ASN A 273 2.83 -15.17 12.03
CA ASN A 273 2.55 -14.20 13.10
C ASN A 273 1.67 -13.08 12.54
N TYR A 274 0.81 -12.52 13.39
CA TYR A 274 -0.29 -11.67 12.94
C TYR A 274 -0.43 -10.42 13.80
N PHE A 275 -1.06 -9.40 13.23
CA PHE A 275 -1.56 -8.25 13.99
C PHE A 275 -3.00 -8.49 14.42
N TYR A 276 -3.38 -7.97 15.59
CA TYR A 276 -4.80 -7.88 15.93
C TYR A 276 -5.48 -6.79 15.12
N ARG A 277 -6.63 -7.12 14.53
CA ARG A 277 -7.50 -6.19 13.84
C ARG A 277 -7.97 -5.08 14.81
N PRO A 278 -7.84 -3.79 14.46
CA PRO A 278 -8.29 -2.68 15.30
C PRO A 278 -9.80 -2.47 15.20
N SER A 279 -10.60 -3.38 15.78
CA SER A 279 -12.07 -3.35 15.65
C SER A 279 -12.77 -2.31 16.53
N GLY A 280 -12.13 -1.83 17.59
CA GLY A 280 -12.73 -0.90 18.55
C GLY A 280 -12.01 0.45 18.73
N ASN A 281 -10.70 0.50 18.51
CA ASN A 281 -9.88 1.70 18.74
C ASN A 281 -8.99 1.99 17.52
N THR A 282 -8.74 3.27 17.25
CA THR A 282 -7.78 3.68 16.23
C THR A 282 -6.38 3.25 16.63
N ILE A 283 -5.67 2.61 15.71
CA ILE A 283 -4.23 2.34 15.84
C ILE A 283 -3.46 3.16 14.82
N ARG A 284 -2.18 3.39 15.12
CA ARG A 284 -1.21 3.94 14.19
C ARG A 284 -0.34 2.83 13.64
N LEU A 285 -0.19 2.76 12.32
CA LEU A 285 0.71 1.82 11.64
C LEU A 285 1.77 2.58 10.84
N ALA A 286 3.01 2.09 10.88
CA ALA A 286 4.10 2.54 10.03
C ALA A 286 4.58 1.42 9.11
N VAL A 287 4.68 1.71 7.82
CA VAL A 287 5.43 0.90 6.86
C VAL A 287 6.73 1.62 6.53
N VAL A 288 7.86 1.00 6.79
CA VAL A 288 9.19 1.62 6.62
C VAL A 288 10.00 0.81 5.62
N PHE A 289 10.41 1.43 4.52
CA PHE A 289 11.30 0.85 3.51
C PHE A 289 12.70 1.38 3.72
N GLU A 290 13.67 0.48 3.93
CA GLU A 290 15.08 0.80 4.13
C GLU A 290 15.94 0.03 3.13
N ALA A 291 16.21 0.67 1.99
CA ALA A 291 16.93 0.07 0.86
C ALA A 291 18.34 -0.38 1.22
N GLU A 292 19.12 0.44 1.93
CA GLU A 292 20.49 0.09 2.34
C GLU A 292 20.56 -1.18 3.20
N ALA A 293 19.48 -1.44 3.97
CA ALA A 293 19.39 -2.61 4.83
C ALA A 293 18.61 -3.78 4.20
N GLY A 294 18.09 -3.62 2.97
CA GLY A 294 17.26 -4.63 2.30
C GLY A 294 16.07 -5.07 3.16
N ARG A 295 15.41 -4.12 3.84
CA ARG A 295 14.30 -4.45 4.76
C ARG A 295 13.07 -3.57 4.56
N ILE A 296 11.91 -4.18 4.81
CA ILE A 296 10.63 -3.49 4.95
C ILE A 296 10.04 -3.87 6.30
N GLN A 297 9.63 -2.89 7.09
CA GLN A 297 9.04 -3.10 8.40
C GLN A 297 7.59 -2.64 8.41
N VAL A 298 6.72 -3.42 9.06
CA VAL A 298 5.34 -3.06 9.38
C VAL A 298 5.21 -3.02 10.89
N ASN A 299 4.98 -1.83 11.45
CA ASN A 299 5.01 -1.58 12.89
C ASN A 299 3.68 -0.98 13.36
N ILE A 300 3.13 -1.49 14.46
CA ILE A 300 2.02 -0.84 15.18
C ILE A 300 2.57 0.09 16.25
N LEU A 301 2.28 1.39 16.15
CA LEU A 301 2.80 2.42 17.04
C LEU A 301 1.75 2.77 18.12
N ASN A 302 1.51 1.84 19.05
CA ASN A 302 0.48 1.97 20.10
C ASN A 302 0.70 3.14 21.09
N LYS A 303 1.82 3.88 20.99
CA LYS A 303 2.19 4.98 21.91
C LYS A 303 1.80 6.38 21.43
N VAL A 304 1.25 6.53 20.22
CA VAL A 304 0.88 7.84 19.70
C VAL A 304 -0.61 8.07 19.85
N GLN A 305 -1.00 9.26 20.31
CA GLN A 305 -2.41 9.59 20.41
C GLN A 305 -3.03 9.66 18.99
N PRO A 306 -4.20 9.06 18.76
CA PRO A 306 -4.87 9.06 17.45
C PRO A 306 -5.09 10.45 16.86
N ASP A 307 -5.18 11.48 17.71
CA ASP A 307 -5.46 12.86 17.32
C ASP A 307 -4.17 13.68 17.07
N GLU A 308 -2.97 13.10 17.27
CA GLU A 308 -1.72 13.80 16.93
C GLU A 308 -1.53 13.84 15.42
N GLU A 309 -1.57 15.03 14.82
CA GLU A 309 -1.29 15.21 13.39
C GLU A 309 0.11 14.74 12.98
N PHE A 310 0.20 14.10 11.82
CA PHE A 310 1.49 13.70 11.24
C PHE A 310 2.36 14.92 10.90
N ARG A 311 3.56 15.00 11.49
CA ARG A 311 4.51 16.12 11.29
C ARG A 311 4.91 16.28 9.83
N LYS A 312 5.28 17.49 9.40
CA LYS A 312 5.76 17.76 8.02
C LYS A 312 7.11 17.13 7.68
N ALA A 313 7.91 16.78 8.68
CA ALA A 313 9.19 16.12 8.50
C ALA A 313 9.44 15.15 9.66
N LEU A 314 10.17 14.09 9.36
CA LEU A 314 10.65 13.10 10.30
C LEU A 314 12.18 13.06 10.21
N SER A 315 12.86 13.07 11.35
CA SER A 315 14.27 12.76 11.41
C SER A 315 14.48 11.27 11.17
N ARG A 316 15.69 10.86 10.74
CA ARG A 316 16.04 9.43 10.73
C ARG A 316 15.79 8.79 12.09
N ALA A 317 16.11 9.48 13.20
CA ALA A 317 15.91 8.98 14.55
C ALA A 317 14.43 8.74 14.93
N ASP A 318 13.47 9.44 14.31
CA ASP A 318 12.03 9.19 14.49
C ASP A 318 11.60 7.83 13.90
N VAL A 319 12.46 7.20 13.09
CA VAL A 319 12.16 6.04 12.25
C VAL A 319 13.19 4.90 12.41
N THR A 320 14.43 5.22 12.81
CA THR A 320 15.56 4.28 12.98
C THR A 320 15.74 3.78 14.40
N ARG A 321 15.10 4.41 15.39
CA ARG A 321 14.70 3.57 16.52
C ARG A 321 13.76 2.56 15.88
N PRO A 322 13.95 1.26 16.08
CA PRO A 322 12.83 0.36 15.92
C PRO A 322 11.65 1.12 16.54
N ILE A 323 10.55 1.34 15.80
CA ILE A 323 9.30 1.63 16.51
C ILE A 323 8.89 0.29 17.11
N VAL A 324 9.77 -0.19 17.97
CA VAL A 324 9.86 -1.40 18.74
C VAL A 324 10.45 -0.79 19.99
N ASP A 325 9.54 -0.20 20.75
CA ASP A 325 9.75 -0.07 22.17
C ASP A 325 10.30 -1.42 22.67
N SER A 326 11.17 -1.45 23.69
CA SER A 326 11.77 -2.72 24.16
C SER A 326 10.74 -3.80 24.52
N ASP A 327 9.47 -3.40 24.64
CA ASP A 327 8.32 -4.21 25.02
C ASP A 327 7.51 -4.71 23.81
N MET A 328 7.82 -4.29 22.59
CA MET A 328 7.12 -4.72 21.37
C MET A 328 7.59 -6.10 20.91
N SER A 329 6.63 -6.91 20.53
CA SER A 329 6.89 -8.24 19.99
C SER A 329 7.19 -8.17 18.49
N GLU A 330 8.44 -8.44 18.10
CA GLU A 330 8.92 -8.39 16.71
C GLU A 330 9.13 -9.79 16.10
N SER A 331 8.53 -10.00 14.94
CA SER A 331 8.81 -11.12 14.03
C SER A 331 9.71 -10.69 12.86
N VAL A 332 10.78 -11.44 12.61
CA VAL A 332 11.68 -11.23 11.47
C VAL A 332 11.50 -12.35 10.45
N PHE A 333 11.02 -12.00 9.25
CA PHE A 333 10.77 -12.92 8.15
C PHE A 333 11.77 -12.69 7.01
N PRO A 334 12.77 -13.58 6.80
CA PRO A 334 13.65 -13.47 5.66
C PRO A 334 12.93 -13.90 4.39
N LEU A 335 12.85 -13.02 3.38
CA LEU A 335 12.52 -13.44 2.03
C LEU A 335 13.63 -14.35 1.52
N ALA A 336 13.26 -15.31 0.66
CA ALA A 336 14.25 -16.14 0.00
C ALA A 336 15.05 -15.23 -0.97
N GLY A 337 16.38 -15.27 -0.85
CA GLY A 337 17.31 -14.54 -1.71
C GLY A 337 17.37 -15.09 -3.13
#